data_AF-E1Y8W1-F1
#
_entry.id   AF-E1Y8W1-F1
#
_cell.length_a   1.000
_cell.length_b   1.000
_cell.length_c   1.000
_cell.angle_alpha   90.00
_cell.angle_beta   90.00
_cell.angle_gamma   90.00
#
_symmetry.space_group_name_H-M   'P 1'
#
loop_
_entity.id
_entity.type
_entity.pdbx_description
1 polymer ?
#
loop_
_entity_poly.entity_id
_entity_poly.type
_entity_poly.pdbx_seq_one_letter_code
_entity_poly.pdbx_strand_id
1 'polypeptide(L)'
;MKEYITLHLNKLKEDNGFTLIELLTVMAIIGILVVIGSDMYMNYRAKAYDAAAISDGRQLLNAVMNSIVSSDDVDYAHAENGGNRVGATDTSGSPRAPILFLSPSTRLRIDGPSNTPGDIFIEAHLYSVGGTKDSSPSGRREFYCIVDEANGLSSFSIE
;
A
#
# COMPACT_ATOMS: atom_id res chain seq x y z
N MET A 1 -57.65 -42.06 8.97
CA MET A 1 -56.53 -41.97 7.99
C MET A 1 -56.63 -40.75 7.08
N LYS A 2 -57.81 -40.39 6.53
CA LYS A 2 -58.00 -39.19 5.69
C LYS A 2 -57.70 -37.86 6.40
N GLU A 3 -57.93 -37.79 7.72
CA GLU A 3 -57.78 -36.55 8.52
C GLU A 3 -56.33 -36.14 8.80
N TYR A 4 -55.41 -37.12 8.93
CA TYR A 4 -53.97 -36.87 9.10
C TYR A 4 -53.30 -36.30 7.84
N ILE A 5 -53.83 -36.63 6.65
CA ILE A 5 -53.31 -36.17 5.36
C ILE A 5 -53.67 -34.69 5.14
N THR A 6 -54.87 -34.27 5.54
CA THR A 6 -55.33 -32.87 5.39
C THR A 6 -54.52 -31.90 6.27
N LEU A 7 -54.10 -32.33 7.46
CA LEU A 7 -53.31 -31.52 8.40
C LEU A 7 -51.87 -31.28 7.89
N HIS A 8 -51.29 -32.25 7.16
CA HIS A 8 -49.99 -32.09 6.51
C HIS A 8 -50.06 -31.24 5.23
N LEU A 9 -51.19 -31.28 4.50
CA LEU A 9 -51.39 -30.47 3.29
C LEU A 9 -51.57 -28.97 3.58
N ASN A 10 -52.11 -28.60 4.75
CA ASN A 10 -52.23 -27.19 5.13
C ASN A 10 -50.90 -26.54 5.56
N LYS A 11 -49.92 -27.33 6.02
CA LYS A 11 -48.57 -26.83 6.36
C LYS A 11 -47.71 -26.46 5.14
N LEU A 12 -48.06 -26.97 3.95
CA LEU A 12 -47.37 -26.65 2.69
C LEU A 12 -47.92 -25.38 2.00
N LYS A 13 -48.96 -24.76 2.56
CA LYS A 13 -49.51 -23.48 2.08
C LYS A 13 -48.96 -22.26 2.82
N GLU A 14 -48.11 -22.47 3.82
CA GLU A 14 -47.40 -21.41 4.56
C GLU A 14 -46.01 -21.09 4.00
N ASP A 15 -45.70 -21.56 2.78
CA ASP A 15 -44.52 -21.11 2.04
C ASP A 15 -44.78 -19.69 1.50
N ASN A 16 -44.64 -18.71 2.39
CA ASN A 16 -44.56 -17.29 2.05
C ASN A 16 -43.28 -17.06 1.24
N GLY A 17 -43.36 -17.34 -0.07
CA GLY A 17 -42.28 -17.08 -1.02
C GLY A 17 -42.00 -15.57 -1.14
N PHE A 18 -40.72 -15.23 -1.27
CA PHE A 18 -40.29 -13.86 -1.51
C PHE A 18 -40.91 -13.34 -2.81
N THR A 19 -41.59 -12.19 -2.77
CA THR A 19 -42.28 -11.65 -3.94
C THR A 19 -41.27 -11.06 -4.93
N LEU A 20 -41.61 -11.08 -6.22
CA LEU A 20 -40.77 -10.47 -7.27
C LEU A 20 -40.60 -8.96 -7.02
N ILE A 21 -41.63 -8.30 -6.50
CA ILE A 21 -41.57 -6.86 -6.18
C ILE A 21 -40.68 -6.55 -4.98
N GLU A 22 -40.63 -7.43 -3.97
CA GLU A 22 -39.68 -7.31 -2.86
C GLU A 22 -38.24 -7.41 -3.37
N LEU A 23 -37.94 -8.37 -4.25
CA LEU A 23 -36.60 -8.49 -4.83
C LEU A 23 -36.24 -7.31 -5.74
N LEU A 24 -37.22 -6.82 -6.51
CA LEU A 24 -37.02 -5.72 -7.43
C LEU A 24 -36.69 -4.40 -6.71
N THR A 25 -37.41 -4.09 -5.62
CA THR A 25 -37.14 -2.89 -4.82
C THR A 25 -35.80 -2.99 -4.09
N VAL A 26 -35.40 -4.17 -3.61
CA VAL A 26 -34.08 -4.40 -3.00
C VAL A 26 -32.95 -4.16 -4.00
N MET A 27 -33.05 -4.72 -5.21
CA MET A 27 -32.02 -4.50 -6.24
C MET A 27 -31.96 -3.05 -6.69
N ALA A 28 -33.11 -2.36 -6.75
CA ALA A 28 -33.15 -0.92 -7.03
C ALA A 28 -32.41 -0.10 -5.97
N ILE A 29 -32.60 -0.40 -4.68
CA ILE A 29 -31.90 0.30 -3.58
C ILE A 29 -30.41 -0.04 -3.58
N ILE A 30 -30.02 -1.31 -3.76
CA ILE A 30 -28.61 -1.72 -3.84
C ILE A 30 -27.91 -1.02 -5.01
N GLY A 31 -28.58 -0.85 -6.15
CA GLY A 31 -28.04 -0.12 -7.30
C GLY A 31 -27.65 1.33 -6.96
N ILE A 32 -28.51 2.05 -6.23
CA ILE A 32 -28.22 3.42 -5.78
C ILE A 32 -27.04 3.43 -4.81
N LEU A 33 -26.99 2.49 -3.86
CA LEU A 33 -25.91 2.40 -2.87
C LEU A 33 -24.55 2.11 -3.52
N VAL A 34 -24.50 1.24 -4.54
CA VAL A 34 -23.25 0.89 -5.24
C VAL A 34 -22.69 2.10 -6.00
N VAL A 35 -23.53 2.91 -6.62
CA VAL A 35 -23.08 4.11 -7.36
C VAL A 35 -22.38 5.09 -6.41
N ILE A 36 -23.01 5.42 -5.28
CA ILE A 36 -22.40 6.34 -4.28
C ILE A 36 -21.17 5.69 -3.64
N GLY A 37 -21.23 4.39 -3.37
CA GLY A 37 -20.14 3.65 -2.75
C GLY A 37 -18.89 3.53 -3.63
N SER A 38 -19.05 3.45 -4.95
CA SER A 38 -17.94 3.25 -5.91
C SER A 38 -16.93 4.39 -5.88
N ASP A 39 -17.39 5.63 -5.99
CA ASP A 39 -16.48 6.80 -6.04
C ASP A 39 -15.75 6.99 -4.71
N MET A 40 -16.47 6.77 -3.60
CA MET A 40 -15.90 6.84 -2.26
C MET A 40 -14.86 5.72 -2.03
N TYR A 41 -15.15 4.50 -2.49
CA TYR A 41 -14.25 3.35 -2.38
C TYR A 41 -12.92 3.59 -3.10
N MET A 42 -12.95 4.16 -4.31
CA MET A 42 -11.72 4.43 -5.07
C MET A 42 -10.81 5.42 -4.33
N ASN A 43 -11.37 6.47 -3.73
CA ASN A 43 -10.61 7.44 -2.96
C ASN A 43 -10.03 6.86 -1.67
N TYR A 44 -10.78 6.03 -0.94
CA TYR A 44 -10.26 5.37 0.25
C TYR A 44 -9.16 4.37 -0.07
N ARG A 45 -9.30 3.64 -1.18
CA ARG A 45 -8.28 2.72 -1.66
C ARG A 45 -6.98 3.46 -2.01
N ALA A 46 -7.07 4.61 -2.69
CA ALA A 46 -5.91 5.44 -2.99
C ALA A 46 -5.21 5.92 -1.71
N LYS A 47 -5.96 6.40 -0.71
CA LYS A 47 -5.40 6.81 0.60
C LYS A 47 -4.76 5.66 1.36
N ALA A 48 -5.30 4.45 1.27
CA ALA A 48 -4.71 3.27 1.89
C ALA A 48 -3.36 2.91 1.24
N TYR A 49 -3.25 3.07 -0.08
CA TYR A 49 -1.98 2.92 -0.80
C TYR A 49 -0.96 3.98 -0.40
N ASP A 50 -1.37 5.23 -0.24
CA ASP A 50 -0.51 6.30 0.26
C ASP A 50 0.00 6.00 1.69
N ALA A 51 -0.90 5.52 2.57
CA ALA A 51 -0.52 5.13 3.93
C ALA A 51 0.50 3.99 3.98
N ALA A 52 0.39 3.02 3.06
CA ALA A 52 1.38 1.96 2.91
C ALA A 52 2.74 2.53 2.47
N ALA A 53 2.78 3.42 1.48
CA ALA A 53 4.02 4.06 1.03
C ALA A 53 4.67 4.92 2.14
N ILE A 54 3.89 5.64 2.95
CA ILE A 54 4.39 6.37 4.13
C ILE A 54 5.02 5.40 5.14
N SER A 55 4.35 4.28 5.41
CA SER A 55 4.85 3.26 6.33
C SER A 55 6.16 2.67 5.84
N ASP A 56 6.26 2.36 4.54
CA ASP A 56 7.48 1.86 3.91
C ASP A 56 8.61 2.90 3.99
N GLY A 57 8.33 4.18 3.76
CA GLY A 57 9.33 5.25 3.85
C GLY A 57 9.88 5.45 5.27
N ARG A 58 9.02 5.32 6.30
CA ARG A 58 9.47 5.33 7.70
C ARG A 58 10.32 4.11 8.04
N GLN A 59 9.94 2.93 7.54
CA GLN A 59 10.73 1.72 7.73
C GLN A 59 12.08 1.82 7.02
N LEU A 60 12.12 2.45 5.83
CA LEU A 60 13.37 2.73 5.11
C LEU A 60 14.29 3.61 5.95
N LEU A 61 13.79 4.72 6.48
CA LEU A 61 14.58 5.61 7.35
C LEU A 61 15.16 4.84 8.54
N ASN A 62 14.34 4.05 9.24
CA ASN A 62 14.81 3.26 10.37
C ASN A 62 15.84 2.20 9.94
N ALA A 63 15.64 1.56 8.80
CA ALA A 63 16.56 0.55 8.28
C ALA A 63 17.92 1.16 7.93
N VAL A 64 17.93 2.32 7.26
CA VAL A 64 19.14 3.09 6.94
C VAL A 64 19.86 3.55 8.21
N MET A 65 19.14 4.09 9.19
CA MET A 65 19.74 4.51 10.47
C MET A 65 20.37 3.34 11.22
N ASN A 66 19.73 2.18 11.20
CA ASN A 66 20.27 0.98 11.82
C ASN A 66 21.57 0.52 11.15
N SER A 67 21.64 0.55 9.81
CA SER A 67 22.85 0.16 9.07
C SER A 67 24.00 1.15 9.23
N ILE A 68 23.72 2.44 9.45
CA ILE A 68 24.72 3.43 9.85
C ILE A 68 25.32 3.05 11.22
N VAL A 69 24.47 2.76 12.21
CA VAL A 69 24.91 2.42 13.58
C VAL A 69 25.68 1.09 13.62
N SER A 70 25.28 0.10 12.82
CA SER A 70 26.00 -1.19 12.73
C SER A 70 27.23 -1.14 11.82
N SER A 71 27.45 -0.02 11.10
CA SER A 71 28.50 0.10 10.08
C SER A 71 28.42 -1.00 9.00
N ASP A 72 27.20 -1.35 8.59
CA ASP A 72 26.98 -2.32 7.52
C ASP A 72 27.29 -1.69 6.17
N ASP A 73 28.08 -2.39 5.33
CA ASP A 73 28.24 -2.03 3.92
C ASP A 73 26.93 -2.34 3.21
N VAL A 74 26.17 -1.30 2.82
CA VAL A 74 24.86 -1.37 2.16
C VAL A 74 24.81 -0.50 0.91
N ASP A 75 24.52 -1.10 -0.26
CA ASP A 75 24.14 -0.33 -1.45
C ASP A 75 22.66 0.02 -1.35
N TYR A 76 22.39 1.30 -1.11
CA TYR A 76 21.03 1.84 -1.02
C TYR A 76 20.47 2.23 -2.38
N ALA A 77 21.26 2.17 -3.46
CA ALA A 77 20.79 2.52 -4.79
C ALA A 77 19.58 1.63 -5.16
N HIS A 78 18.44 2.27 -5.41
CA HIS A 78 17.21 1.58 -5.77
C HIS A 78 16.48 2.38 -6.84
N ALA A 79 16.20 1.75 -7.98
CA ALA A 79 15.41 2.35 -9.03
C ALA A 79 13.91 2.12 -8.79
N GLU A 80 13.06 2.98 -9.35
CA GLU A 80 11.59 2.87 -9.24
C GLU A 80 11.07 1.47 -9.60
N ASN A 81 11.68 0.83 -10.60
CA ASN A 81 11.33 -0.52 -11.06
C ASN A 81 12.28 -1.61 -10.52
N GLY A 82 13.09 -1.33 -9.51
CA GLY A 82 14.06 -2.24 -8.88
C GLY A 82 13.44 -3.39 -8.08
N GLY A 83 12.11 -3.53 -8.12
CA GLY A 83 11.38 -4.54 -7.37
C GLY A 83 11.18 -4.16 -5.90
N ASN A 84 10.89 -5.16 -5.08
CA ASN A 84 10.40 -4.98 -3.71
C ASN A 84 11.48 -5.00 -2.63
N ARG A 85 12.75 -5.23 -2.99
CA ARG A 85 13.83 -5.51 -2.04
C ARG A 85 14.81 -4.36 -2.08
N VAL A 86 15.01 -3.69 -0.95
CA VAL A 86 15.96 -2.57 -0.83
C VAL A 86 17.20 -3.04 -0.08
N GLY A 87 18.38 -2.54 -0.48
CA GLY A 87 19.65 -2.92 0.15
C GLY A 87 19.98 -4.40 0.01
N ALA A 88 19.68 -4.99 -1.15
CA ALA A 88 19.93 -6.41 -1.41
C ALA A 88 21.36 -6.72 -1.89
N THR A 89 22.19 -5.70 -2.10
CA THR A 89 23.57 -5.80 -2.63
C THR A 89 24.54 -4.89 -1.89
N ASP A 90 25.81 -5.28 -1.77
CA ASP A 90 26.89 -4.41 -1.26
C ASP A 90 27.41 -3.42 -2.27
N THR A 91 28.19 -2.45 -1.76
CA THR A 91 28.79 -1.41 -2.59
C THR A 91 29.72 -2.02 -3.64
N SER A 92 30.14 -3.29 -3.45
CA SER A 92 30.89 -4.09 -4.40
C SER A 92 30.02 -4.96 -5.33
N GLY A 93 28.69 -4.93 -5.18
CA GLY A 93 27.71 -5.71 -5.95
C GLY A 93 27.43 -7.13 -5.45
N SER A 94 27.95 -7.55 -4.30
CA SER A 94 27.69 -8.90 -3.75
C SER A 94 26.30 -8.99 -3.11
N PRO A 95 25.55 -10.09 -3.27
CA PRO A 95 24.22 -10.24 -2.69
C PRO A 95 24.23 -10.32 -1.16
N ARG A 96 23.23 -9.71 -0.51
CA ARG A 96 22.96 -9.84 0.93
C ARG A 96 21.47 -9.99 1.25
N ALA A 97 21.16 -10.10 2.54
CA ALA A 97 19.79 -9.97 3.03
C ALA A 97 19.28 -8.51 2.85
N PRO A 98 18.10 -8.30 2.23
CA PRO A 98 17.54 -6.96 2.09
C PRO A 98 17.27 -6.32 3.45
N ILE A 99 17.49 -5.01 3.54
CA ILE A 99 17.20 -4.23 4.76
C ILE A 99 15.70 -3.92 4.88
N LEU A 100 14.98 -3.93 3.77
CA LEU A 100 13.55 -3.62 3.70
C LEU A 100 12.88 -4.36 2.55
N PHE A 101 11.61 -4.72 2.77
CA PHE A 101 10.67 -5.13 1.73
C PHE A 101 9.59 -4.05 1.58
N LEU A 102 9.40 -3.53 0.37
CA LEU A 102 8.35 -2.54 0.10
C LEU A 102 6.96 -3.21 0.05
N SER A 103 5.91 -2.40 0.04
CA SER A 103 4.56 -2.89 -0.21
C SER A 103 4.32 -3.11 -1.73
N PRO A 104 3.43 -4.05 -2.15
CA PRO A 104 3.29 -4.47 -3.56
C PRO A 104 2.92 -3.40 -4.61
N SER A 105 2.58 -2.19 -4.19
CA SER A 105 2.27 -1.06 -5.08
C SER A 105 3.15 0.17 -4.84
N THR A 106 4.09 0.07 -3.90
CA THR A 106 5.03 1.14 -3.59
C THR A 106 6.16 1.11 -4.62
N ARG A 107 6.54 2.31 -5.07
CA ARG A 107 7.70 2.58 -5.89
C ARG A 107 8.65 3.42 -5.04
N LEU A 108 9.92 3.12 -5.17
CA LEU A 108 10.99 3.77 -4.44
C LEU A 108 12.05 4.13 -5.45
N ARG A 109 12.51 5.36 -5.39
CA ARG A 109 13.72 5.82 -6.06
C ARG A 109 14.65 6.31 -4.98
N ILE A 110 15.89 5.82 -4.98
CA ILE A 110 16.95 6.34 -4.13
C ILE A 110 18.02 6.91 -5.04
N ASP A 111 18.25 8.22 -4.92
CA ASP A 111 19.34 8.93 -5.55
C ASP A 111 20.36 9.28 -4.45
N GLY A 112 21.52 8.64 -4.44
CA GLY A 112 22.55 8.91 -3.44
C GLY A 112 23.79 8.04 -3.66
N PRO A 113 25.01 8.58 -3.51
CA PRO A 113 26.23 7.79 -3.60
C PRO A 113 26.33 6.82 -2.41
N SER A 114 26.38 5.51 -2.69
CA SER A 114 26.54 4.43 -1.70
C SER A 114 27.99 4.20 -1.26
N ASN A 115 28.87 5.19 -1.41
CA ASN A 115 30.28 4.88 -1.53
C ASN A 115 31.19 5.81 -0.74
N THR A 116 31.09 5.80 0.60
CA THR A 116 32.21 5.68 1.55
C THR A 116 31.66 5.49 2.98
N PRO A 117 32.22 4.59 3.81
CA PRO A 117 31.93 4.56 5.25
C PRO A 117 32.17 5.93 5.89
N GLY A 118 31.13 6.52 6.49
CA GLY A 118 31.20 7.76 7.28
C GLY A 118 30.78 9.07 6.58
N ASP A 119 30.22 9.01 5.36
CA ASP A 119 29.60 10.18 4.71
C ASP A 119 28.43 9.72 3.82
N ILE A 120 27.32 9.33 4.48
CA ILE A 120 26.14 8.80 3.80
C ILE A 120 25.15 9.95 3.50
N PHE A 121 24.90 10.17 2.21
CA PHE A 121 23.82 11.00 1.69
C PHE A 121 22.84 10.14 0.89
N ILE A 122 21.61 10.03 1.39
CA ILE A 122 20.53 9.26 0.77
C ILE A 122 19.34 10.18 0.58
N GLU A 123 18.94 10.36 -0.67
CA GLU A 123 17.70 11.02 -1.06
C GLU A 123 16.75 9.95 -1.59
N ALA A 124 15.58 9.78 -0.96
CA ALA A 124 14.61 8.78 -1.37
C ALA A 124 13.24 9.39 -1.64
N HIS A 125 12.71 9.04 -2.81
CA HIS A 125 11.37 9.38 -3.28
C HIS A 125 10.51 8.12 -3.31
N LEU A 126 9.41 8.14 -2.56
CA LEU A 126 8.48 7.02 -2.46
C LEU A 126 7.10 7.45 -2.88
N TYR A 127 6.44 6.65 -3.70
CA TYR A 127 5.05 6.87 -4.08
C TYR A 127 4.35 5.54 -4.31
N SER A 128 3.01 5.55 -4.28
CA SER A 128 2.24 4.36 -4.64
C SER A 128 1.60 4.50 -6.02
N VAL A 129 1.74 3.49 -6.87
CA VAL A 129 1.11 3.46 -8.21
C VAL A 129 -0.43 3.47 -8.10
N GLY A 130 -0.97 2.97 -6.99
CA GLY A 130 -2.40 3.04 -6.66
C GLY A 130 -2.81 4.29 -5.87
N GLY A 131 -1.86 5.14 -5.51
CA GLY A 131 -2.01 6.25 -4.57
C GLY A 131 -2.82 7.44 -5.09
N THR A 132 -2.95 8.47 -4.27
CA THR A 132 -3.61 9.72 -4.69
C THR A 132 -2.84 10.37 -5.83
N LYS A 133 -3.55 10.87 -6.84
CA LYS A 133 -2.95 11.61 -7.96
C LYS A 133 -2.69 13.05 -7.56
N ASP A 134 -1.54 13.58 -7.94
CA ASP A 134 -1.16 14.98 -7.73
C ASP A 134 -0.36 15.53 -8.94
N SER A 135 0.27 16.70 -8.76
CA SER A 135 1.11 17.34 -9.77
C SER A 135 2.61 17.04 -9.63
N SER A 136 2.99 16.07 -8.79
CA SER A 136 4.38 15.69 -8.57
C SER A 136 4.94 14.97 -9.80
N PRO A 137 6.28 14.84 -9.95
CA PRO A 137 6.90 14.25 -11.14
C PRO A 137 6.41 12.83 -11.47
N SER A 138 6.08 12.01 -10.46
CA SER A 138 5.47 10.68 -10.64
C SER A 138 3.98 10.71 -10.98
N GLY A 139 3.33 11.88 -10.86
CA GLY A 139 1.88 12.08 -10.97
C GLY A 139 1.09 11.47 -9.82
N ARG A 140 1.77 11.13 -8.72
CA ARG A 140 1.22 10.57 -7.49
C ARG A 140 1.82 11.29 -6.31
N ARG A 141 1.08 11.24 -5.20
CA ARG A 141 1.56 11.76 -3.92
C ARG A 141 2.89 11.12 -3.54
N GLU A 142 3.92 11.95 -3.52
CA GLU A 142 5.28 11.58 -3.22
C GLU A 142 5.62 11.84 -1.76
N PHE A 143 6.44 10.94 -1.23
CA PHE A 143 7.00 11.02 0.10
C PHE A 143 8.50 11.08 -0.05
N TYR A 144 9.06 12.07 0.60
CA TYR A 144 10.46 12.43 0.45
C TYR A 144 11.17 12.20 1.77
N CYS A 145 12.31 11.51 1.73
CA CYS A 145 13.21 11.49 2.86
C CYS A 145 14.65 11.74 2.46
N ILE A 146 15.34 12.49 3.32
CA ILE A 146 16.78 12.69 3.24
C ILE A 146 17.40 12.17 4.52
N VAL A 147 18.48 11.42 4.36
CA VAL A 147 19.44 11.14 5.41
C VAL A 147 20.79 11.66 4.95
N ASP A 148 21.36 12.57 5.73
CA ASP A 148 22.69 13.13 5.53
C ASP A 148 23.43 13.02 6.86
N GLU A 149 24.35 12.05 6.93
CA GLU A 149 25.12 11.76 8.12
C GLU A 149 26.13 12.87 8.43
N ALA A 150 26.80 13.44 7.43
CA ALA A 150 27.82 14.48 7.63
C ALA A 150 27.24 15.77 8.22
N ASN A 151 26.03 16.14 7.82
CA ASN A 151 25.34 17.33 8.34
C ASN A 151 24.40 17.00 9.52
N GLY A 152 24.27 15.71 9.91
CA GLY A 152 23.35 15.25 10.93
C GLY A 152 21.88 15.55 10.59
N LEU A 153 21.54 15.62 9.31
CA LEU A 153 20.19 15.93 8.85
C LEU A 153 19.44 14.64 8.53
N SER A 154 18.32 14.45 9.21
CA SER A 154 17.34 13.44 8.84
C SER A 154 15.98 14.12 8.75
N SER A 155 15.39 14.18 7.57
CA SER A 155 14.08 14.78 7.37
C SER A 155 13.17 13.85 6.59
N PHE A 156 11.90 13.83 6.98
CA PHE A 156 10.83 13.14 6.28
C PHE A 156 9.75 14.17 5.99
N SER A 157 9.43 14.36 4.72
CA SER A 157 8.44 15.31 4.26
C SER A 157 7.44 14.63 3.34
N ILE A 158 6.25 15.20 3.30
CA ILE A 158 5.16 14.74 2.44
C ILE A 158 4.90 15.89 1.48
N GLU A 159 5.01 15.64 0.19
CA GLU A 159 4.61 16.59 -0.85
C GLU A 159 3.10 16.47 -1.17
#